data_AF-A0A2E5UKS3-F1
#
_entry.id   AF-A0A2E5UKS3-F1
#
_cell.length_a   1.000
_cell.length_b   1.000
_cell.length_c   1.000
_cell.angle_alpha   90.00
_cell.angle_beta   90.00
_cell.angle_gamma   90.00
#
_symmetry.space_group_name_H-M   'P 1'
#
loop_
_entity.id
_entity.type
_entity.pdbx_description
1 polymer ?
#
loop_
_entity_poly.entity_id
_entity_poly.type
_entity_poly.pdbx_seq_one_letter_code
_entity_poly.pdbx_strand_id
1 'polypeptide(L)'
;MKRFRKEFNWHPSWSVGLVATSREKGYLLLLGLFFVLGCSHLQGQTLRGSGSSVNRAYQTAKDHDFTFLETGEQVLRFVDAGYLVPLRDGLNYTIHDVSFPYSRPEVKLFIERLSAQYRSACGEKLVVTSLTRPINSQPRNASSLSVHPTGMAVDFRRSNSSVCRNWLESTLLYLEEAGVLEATRERRPPHFHVAVFPDQYGGYVERLLSSSSRTGSTHIVRNGDSLWRIAQFYGTSVSELKEANRIRGDRIVPGQVLSLPGGP
;
A
#
# COMPACT_ATOMS: atom_id res chain seq x y z
N MET A 1 14.32 -36.31 19.53
CA MET A 1 12.95 -36.83 19.33
C MET A 1 12.31 -36.11 18.15
N LYS A 2 11.42 -36.80 17.43
CA LYS A 2 11.12 -36.67 15.99
C LYS A 2 10.58 -35.29 15.54
N ARG A 3 11.14 -34.83 14.40
CA ARG A 3 10.61 -33.79 13.50
C ARG A 3 9.16 -34.11 13.11
N PHE A 4 8.27 -33.15 13.24
CA PHE A 4 7.01 -33.12 12.49
C PHE A 4 6.95 -31.82 11.70
N ARG A 5 7.27 -31.92 10.40
CA ARG A 5 7.04 -30.90 9.38
C ARG A 5 5.62 -31.17 8.85
N LYS A 6 4.67 -30.27 9.10
CA LYS A 6 3.36 -30.30 8.43
C LYS A 6 3.44 -29.38 7.21
N GLU A 7 3.47 -30.00 6.05
CA GLU A 7 3.26 -29.37 4.75
C GLU A 7 1.78 -28.98 4.64
N PHE A 8 1.51 -27.71 4.32
CA PHE A 8 0.16 -27.21 4.10
C PHE A 8 -0.03 -27.05 2.59
N ASN A 9 -0.63 -28.05 1.95
CA ASN A 9 -1.03 -28.02 0.55
C ASN A 9 -2.39 -27.36 0.43
N TRP A 10 -2.46 -26.24 -0.31
CA TRP A 10 -3.68 -25.52 -0.62
C TRP A 10 -4.15 -25.93 -2.02
N HIS A 11 -5.35 -26.53 -2.13
CA HIS A 11 -6.03 -26.79 -3.40
C HIS A 11 -7.41 -26.12 -3.38
N PRO A 12 -7.76 -25.26 -4.36
CA PRO A 12 -9.13 -24.81 -4.53
C PRO A 12 -9.84 -25.69 -5.58
N SER A 13 -10.84 -26.46 -5.15
CA SER A 13 -11.77 -27.14 -6.05
C SER A 13 -12.90 -26.20 -6.45
N TRP A 14 -13.04 -25.93 -7.75
CA TRP A 14 -14.19 -25.25 -8.35
C TRP A 14 -15.28 -26.27 -8.68
N SER A 15 -16.50 -26.03 -8.21
CA SER A 15 -17.70 -26.73 -8.68
C SER A 15 -18.68 -25.69 -9.21
N VAL A 16 -18.85 -25.67 -10.53
CA VAL A 16 -19.80 -24.84 -11.25
C VAL A 16 -21.16 -25.54 -11.22
N GLY A 17 -22.19 -24.88 -10.70
CA GLY A 17 -23.58 -25.35 -10.74
C GLY A 17 -24.49 -24.26 -11.28
N LEU A 18 -24.81 -24.33 -12.58
CA LEU A 18 -25.92 -23.61 -13.19
C LEU A 18 -27.23 -24.33 -12.85
N VAL A 19 -28.19 -23.62 -12.26
CA VAL A 19 -29.62 -23.91 -12.45
C VAL A 19 -30.35 -22.58 -12.58
N ALA A 20 -30.91 -22.36 -13.77
CA ALA A 20 -31.86 -21.29 -14.05
C ALA A 20 -33.28 -21.82 -13.80
N THR A 21 -34.11 -21.06 -13.09
CA THR A 21 -35.57 -21.16 -13.19
C THR A 21 -36.19 -19.77 -13.10
N SER A 22 -37.03 -19.45 -14.09
CA SER A 22 -37.81 -18.23 -14.21
C SER A 22 -39.09 -18.30 -13.38
N ARG A 23 -39.55 -17.15 -12.84
CA ARG A 23 -40.93 -16.65 -12.98
C ARG A 23 -41.16 -15.31 -12.26
N GLU A 24 -41.53 -14.33 -13.09
CA GLU A 24 -42.55 -13.27 -12.96
C GLU A 24 -42.80 -12.47 -11.66
N LYS A 25 -42.66 -11.14 -11.86
CA LYS A 25 -43.56 -10.00 -11.54
C LYS A 25 -43.85 -9.63 -10.08
N GLY A 26 -43.39 -8.42 -9.75
CA GLY A 26 -43.94 -7.57 -8.68
C GLY A 26 -43.32 -6.18 -8.72
N TYR A 27 -43.97 -5.22 -9.39
CA TYR A 27 -43.61 -3.81 -9.31
C TYR A 27 -44.09 -3.25 -7.96
N LEU A 28 -43.14 -2.79 -7.14
CA LEU A 28 -43.39 -1.95 -5.98
C LEU A 28 -42.46 -0.73 -6.08
N LEU A 29 -43.04 0.39 -6.48
CA LEU A 29 -42.44 1.72 -6.48
C LEU A 29 -42.21 2.15 -5.03
N LEU A 30 -41.02 1.89 -4.50
CA LEU A 30 -40.52 2.54 -3.30
C LEU A 30 -39.72 3.78 -3.75
N LEU A 31 -40.29 4.96 -3.47
CA LEU A 31 -39.60 6.25 -3.51
C LEU A 31 -38.47 6.22 -2.46
N GLY A 32 -37.32 5.69 -2.86
CA GLY A 32 -36.09 5.78 -2.08
C GLY A 32 -35.61 7.22 -2.06
N LEU A 33 -35.69 7.86 -0.90
CA LEU A 33 -34.96 9.08 -0.59
C LEU A 33 -33.49 8.86 -0.99
N PHE A 34 -33.02 9.55 -2.02
CA PHE A 34 -31.60 9.66 -2.29
C PHE A 34 -30.96 10.41 -1.12
N PHE A 35 -30.50 9.68 -0.11
CA PHE A 35 -29.44 10.17 0.74
C PHE A 35 -28.22 10.31 -0.16
N VAL A 36 -27.96 11.54 -0.61
CA VAL A 36 -26.65 11.94 -1.08
C VAL A 36 -25.74 11.77 0.14
N LEU A 37 -25.14 10.59 0.28
CA LEU A 37 -24.04 10.38 1.20
C LEU A 37 -22.98 11.40 0.81
N GLY A 38 -22.83 12.41 1.66
CA GLY A 38 -21.81 13.44 1.52
C GLY A 38 -20.48 12.75 1.32
N CYS A 39 -19.90 12.94 0.13
CA CYS A 39 -18.55 12.52 -0.16
C CYS A 39 -17.65 13.29 0.82
N SER A 40 -17.24 12.60 1.89
CA SER A 40 -16.36 13.15 2.92
C SER A 40 -14.93 13.14 2.38
N HIS A 41 -14.69 13.87 1.30
CA HIS A 41 -13.35 14.07 0.79
C HIS A 41 -12.87 15.46 1.20
N LEU A 42 -11.57 15.51 1.53
CA LEU A 42 -10.73 16.70 1.79
C LEU A 42 -10.45 17.02 3.27
N GLN A 43 -9.93 16.06 4.03
CA GLN A 43 -8.71 16.41 4.77
C GLN A 43 -7.57 16.41 3.76
N GLY A 44 -7.07 17.60 3.41
CA GLY A 44 -6.03 17.77 2.41
C GLY A 44 -4.80 16.91 2.73
N GLN A 45 -4.54 15.91 1.89
CA GLN A 45 -3.36 15.06 1.97
C GLN A 45 -2.15 15.93 1.69
N THR A 46 -1.38 16.23 2.72
CA THR A 46 -0.26 17.17 2.63
C THR A 46 1.07 16.57 3.08
N LEU A 47 1.10 15.27 3.40
CA LEU A 47 2.21 14.58 4.10
C LEU A 47 2.70 15.31 5.35
N ARG A 48 1.95 16.31 5.85
CA ARG A 48 2.36 17.14 6.99
C ARG A 48 2.21 16.40 8.32
N GLY A 49 1.58 15.23 8.30
CA GLY A 49 1.12 14.52 9.48
C GLY A 49 0.03 15.31 10.21
N SER A 50 -0.84 14.59 10.90
CA SER A 50 -1.82 15.20 11.80
C SER A 50 -2.08 14.27 12.97
N GLY A 51 -2.54 14.82 14.10
CA GLY A 51 -2.99 13.98 15.22
C GLY A 51 -4.09 12.99 14.78
N SER A 52 -4.94 13.38 13.82
CA SER A 52 -5.94 12.49 13.24
C SER A 52 -5.33 11.34 12.45
N SER A 53 -4.28 11.57 11.65
CA SER A 53 -3.55 10.54 10.90
C SER A 53 -2.89 9.53 11.83
N VAL A 54 -2.19 10.01 12.87
CA VAL A 54 -1.56 9.16 13.88
C VAL A 54 -2.61 8.34 14.65
N ASN A 55 -3.73 8.98 15.05
CA ASN A 55 -4.80 8.27 15.73
C ASN A 55 -5.45 7.22 14.82
N ARG A 56 -5.69 7.51 13.53
CA ARG A 56 -6.21 6.52 12.59
C ARG A 56 -5.30 5.30 12.49
N ALA A 57 -4.00 5.51 12.30
CA ALA A 57 -3.06 4.39 12.26
C ALA A 57 -3.09 3.54 13.55
N TYR A 58 -3.14 4.19 14.71
CA TYR A 58 -3.25 3.51 15.99
C TYR A 58 -4.57 2.74 16.14
N GLN A 59 -5.70 3.34 15.79
CA GLN A 59 -7.01 2.67 15.86
C GLN A 59 -7.08 1.50 14.87
N THR A 60 -6.57 1.66 13.64
CA THR A 60 -6.47 0.55 12.69
C THR A 60 -5.68 -0.61 13.30
N ALA A 61 -4.54 -0.36 13.94
CA ALA A 61 -3.79 -1.42 14.62
C ALA A 61 -4.63 -2.15 15.70
N LYS A 62 -5.47 -1.41 16.43
CA LYS A 62 -6.38 -1.96 17.44
C LYS A 62 -7.53 -2.75 16.83
N ASP A 63 -8.14 -2.23 15.77
CA ASP A 63 -9.27 -2.86 15.08
C ASP A 63 -8.87 -4.20 14.43
N HIS A 64 -7.61 -4.32 13.98
CA HIS A 64 -7.02 -5.57 13.48
C HIS A 64 -6.44 -6.48 14.59
N ASP A 65 -6.66 -6.14 15.87
CA ASP A 65 -6.16 -6.86 17.03
C ASP A 65 -4.64 -7.10 17.01
N PHE A 66 -3.89 -6.11 16.51
CA PHE A 66 -2.44 -6.20 16.48
C PHE A 66 -1.86 -5.98 17.88
N THR A 67 -1.04 -6.94 18.29
CA THR A 67 -0.22 -6.81 19.51
C THR A 67 0.83 -5.72 19.33
N PHE A 68 0.92 -4.81 20.31
CA PHE A 68 2.01 -3.85 20.43
C PHE A 68 3.15 -4.52 21.19
N LEU A 69 4.16 -4.99 20.47
CA LEU A 69 5.24 -5.81 21.03
C LEU A 69 6.11 -5.00 22.00
N GLU A 70 6.29 -5.51 23.20
CA GLU A 70 7.02 -4.84 24.27
C GLU A 70 8.54 -5.03 24.19
N THR A 71 8.98 -6.23 23.78
CA THR A 71 10.39 -6.63 23.82
C THR A 71 10.87 -7.27 22.53
N GLY A 72 12.17 -7.28 22.31
CA GLY A 72 12.78 -7.99 21.17
C GLY A 72 12.52 -9.50 21.17
N GLU A 73 12.38 -10.12 22.34
CA GLU A 73 12.01 -11.54 22.44
C GLU A 73 10.59 -11.78 21.89
N GLN A 74 9.64 -10.90 22.21
CA GLN A 74 8.28 -10.97 21.64
C GLN A 74 8.31 -10.82 20.12
N VAL A 75 9.16 -9.93 19.58
CA VAL A 75 9.36 -9.80 18.13
C VAL A 75 9.80 -11.13 17.52
N LEU A 76 10.81 -11.79 18.09
CA LEU A 76 11.29 -13.08 17.58
C LEU A 76 10.22 -14.17 17.68
N ARG A 77 9.41 -14.22 18.76
CA ARG A 77 8.28 -15.15 18.86
C ARG A 77 7.23 -14.92 17.76
N PHE A 78 6.96 -13.66 17.41
CA PHE A 78 6.05 -13.34 16.31
C PHE A 78 6.62 -13.71 14.94
N VAL A 79 7.94 -13.65 14.76
CA VAL A 79 8.62 -14.15 13.57
C VAL A 79 8.50 -15.67 13.48
N ASP A 80 8.79 -16.39 14.56
CA ASP A 80 8.71 -17.85 14.61
C ASP A 80 7.28 -18.37 14.37
N ALA A 81 6.28 -17.61 14.84
CA ALA A 81 4.87 -17.89 14.60
C ALA A 81 4.36 -17.48 13.21
N GLY A 82 5.18 -16.80 12.39
CA GLY A 82 4.83 -16.36 11.04
C GLY A 82 3.99 -15.08 10.96
N TYR A 83 3.74 -14.40 12.08
CA TYR A 83 3.03 -13.12 12.11
C TYR A 83 3.87 -11.95 11.60
N LEU A 84 5.20 -12.05 11.74
CA LEU A 84 6.16 -11.11 11.17
C LEU A 84 7.13 -11.86 10.24
N VAL A 85 7.57 -11.19 9.18
CA VAL A 85 8.48 -11.74 8.18
C VAL A 85 9.75 -10.90 8.08
N PRO A 86 10.92 -11.52 7.81
CA PRO A 86 12.17 -10.80 7.67
C PRO A 86 12.26 -10.03 6.35
N LEU A 87 12.90 -8.86 6.43
CA LEU A 87 13.38 -8.08 5.31
C LEU A 87 14.91 -8.08 5.30
N ARG A 88 15.48 -8.16 4.10
CA ARG A 88 16.92 -8.12 3.84
C ARG A 88 17.20 -7.17 2.69
N ASP A 89 18.45 -6.75 2.55
CA ASP A 89 18.90 -5.98 1.39
C ASP A 89 18.55 -6.67 0.08
N GLY A 90 18.17 -5.87 -0.92
CA GLY A 90 17.73 -6.37 -2.20
C GLY A 90 18.19 -5.52 -3.37
N LEU A 91 17.67 -5.85 -4.55
CA LEU A 91 17.95 -5.13 -5.78
C LEU A 91 17.39 -3.70 -5.74
N ASN A 92 16.23 -3.50 -5.14
CA ASN A 92 15.47 -2.26 -5.23
C ASN A 92 15.46 -1.42 -3.95
N TYR A 93 15.81 -2.02 -2.81
CA TYR A 93 15.92 -1.32 -1.53
C TYR A 93 17.09 -1.84 -0.69
N THR A 94 17.42 -1.07 0.35
CA THR A 94 18.40 -1.43 1.38
C THR A 94 17.80 -1.21 2.77
N ILE A 95 18.25 -1.99 3.76
CA ILE A 95 17.91 -1.89 5.16
C ILE A 95 19.10 -1.24 5.89
N HIS A 96 18.91 -0.04 6.43
CA HIS A 96 19.98 0.74 7.05
C HIS A 96 19.70 0.92 8.55
N ASP A 97 20.58 0.37 9.40
CA ASP A 97 20.55 0.49 10.87
C ASP A 97 19.22 0.07 11.53
N VAL A 98 18.58 -0.98 11.02
CA VAL A 98 17.32 -1.50 11.58
C VAL A 98 17.58 -2.71 12.47
N SER A 99 17.46 -2.55 13.80
CA SER A 99 17.71 -3.62 14.77
C SER A 99 16.75 -4.81 14.68
N PHE A 100 15.50 -4.56 14.29
CA PHE A 100 14.46 -5.58 14.11
C PHE A 100 13.90 -5.48 12.70
N PRO A 101 14.59 -6.03 11.68
CA PRO A 101 14.22 -5.90 10.28
C PRO A 101 13.07 -6.86 9.90
N TYR A 102 11.98 -6.76 10.65
CA TYR A 102 10.79 -7.58 10.51
C TYR A 102 9.57 -6.69 10.32
N SER A 103 8.58 -7.15 9.57
CA SER A 103 7.30 -6.46 9.40
C SER A 103 6.17 -7.45 9.22
N ARG A 104 4.93 -6.96 9.18
CA ARG A 104 3.81 -7.76 8.64
C ARG A 104 4.07 -8.12 7.17
N PRO A 105 3.52 -9.25 6.66
CA PRO A 105 3.69 -9.66 5.26
C PRO A 105 3.30 -8.59 4.24
N GLU A 106 2.23 -7.85 4.49
CA GLU A 106 1.68 -6.84 3.57
C GLU A 106 2.55 -5.59 3.54
N VAL A 107 3.22 -5.26 4.65
CA VAL A 107 4.23 -4.19 4.69
C VAL A 107 5.45 -4.58 3.86
N LYS A 108 5.87 -5.86 3.91
CA LYS A 108 6.94 -6.36 3.05
C LYS A 108 6.54 -6.29 1.58
N LEU A 109 5.33 -6.73 1.24
CA LEU A 109 4.77 -6.60 -0.11
C LEU A 109 4.75 -5.14 -0.58
N PHE A 110 4.34 -4.22 0.28
CA PHE A 110 4.36 -2.79 0.01
C PHE A 110 5.77 -2.28 -0.30
N ILE A 111 6.77 -2.61 0.53
CA ILE A 111 8.16 -2.19 0.35
C ILE A 111 8.73 -2.74 -0.96
N GLU A 112 8.49 -4.03 -1.26
CA GLU A 112 8.99 -4.68 -2.48
C GLU A 112 8.40 -4.02 -3.75
N ARG A 113 7.08 -3.79 -3.78
CA ARG A 113 6.41 -3.12 -4.91
C ARG A 113 6.84 -1.66 -5.04
N LEU A 114 6.78 -0.89 -3.95
CA LEU A 114 7.13 0.53 -3.93
C LEU A 114 8.58 0.74 -4.37
N SER A 115 9.51 -0.05 -3.84
CA SER A 115 10.94 0.11 -4.14
C SER A 115 11.29 -0.25 -5.58
N ALA A 116 10.65 -1.27 -6.16
CA ALA A 116 10.84 -1.62 -7.57
C ALA A 116 10.42 -0.46 -8.48
N GLN A 117 9.25 0.12 -8.21
CA GLN A 117 8.72 1.25 -8.97
C GLN A 117 9.55 2.53 -8.73
N TYR A 118 9.97 2.78 -7.48
CA TYR A 118 10.83 3.90 -7.11
C TYR A 118 12.14 3.87 -7.89
N ARG A 119 12.81 2.71 -7.91
CA ARG A 119 14.05 2.51 -8.64
C ARG A 119 13.84 2.62 -10.15
N SER A 120 12.75 2.06 -10.68
CA SER A 120 12.42 2.19 -12.10
C SER A 120 12.17 3.65 -12.50
N ALA A 121 11.58 4.45 -11.61
CA ALA A 121 11.17 5.81 -11.94
C ALA A 121 12.29 6.84 -11.79
N CYS A 122 13.21 6.64 -10.85
CA CYS A 122 14.23 7.64 -10.55
C CYS A 122 15.66 7.11 -10.42
N GLY A 123 15.87 5.79 -10.51
CA GLY A 123 17.19 5.14 -10.53
C GLY A 123 17.80 4.82 -9.16
N GLU A 124 17.31 5.41 -8.06
CA GLU A 124 17.83 5.15 -6.72
C GLU A 124 17.22 3.89 -6.09
N LYS A 125 17.97 3.24 -5.19
CA LYS A 125 17.38 2.26 -4.27
C LYS A 125 16.65 2.97 -3.14
N LEU A 126 15.47 2.48 -2.78
CA LEU A 126 14.77 2.94 -1.58
C LEU A 126 15.58 2.53 -0.33
N VAL A 127 15.62 3.37 0.71
CA VAL A 127 16.36 3.04 1.94
C VAL A 127 15.40 3.00 3.10
N VAL A 128 15.22 1.80 3.66
CA VAL A 128 14.42 1.55 4.85
C VAL A 128 15.29 1.82 6.08
N THR A 129 14.85 2.72 6.95
CA THR A 129 15.59 3.15 8.14
C THR A 129 14.92 2.74 9.45
N SER A 130 13.71 2.17 9.39
CA SER A 130 13.02 1.59 10.55
C SER A 130 11.92 0.64 10.09
N LEU A 131 11.67 -0.41 10.88
CA LEU A 131 10.58 -1.38 10.70
C LEU A 131 9.94 -1.65 12.08
N THR A 132 9.70 -2.91 12.43
CA THR A 132 9.23 -3.25 13.78
C THR A 132 10.19 -2.66 14.83
N ARG A 133 9.64 -2.01 15.85
CA ARG A 133 10.43 -1.53 16.99
C ARG A 133 9.62 -1.75 18.26
N PRO A 134 10.05 -2.67 19.14
CA PRO A 134 9.30 -2.96 20.35
C PRO A 134 9.30 -1.76 21.30
N ILE A 135 8.31 -1.69 22.21
CA ILE A 135 8.09 -0.56 23.12
C ILE A 135 9.37 -0.21 23.92
N ASN A 136 10.07 -1.21 24.44
CA ASN A 136 11.30 -1.01 25.22
C ASN A 136 12.50 -0.50 24.41
N SER A 137 12.37 -0.44 23.09
CA SER A 137 13.41 0.00 22.15
C SER A 137 13.02 1.29 21.44
N GLN A 138 11.89 1.92 21.80
CA GLN A 138 11.46 3.19 21.24
C GLN A 138 12.39 4.34 21.65
N PRO A 139 12.63 5.34 20.76
CA PRO A 139 13.38 6.52 21.12
C PRO A 139 12.62 7.32 22.20
N ARG A 140 13.35 8.10 23.00
CA ARG A 140 12.77 8.85 24.14
C ARG A 140 11.63 9.80 23.76
N ASN A 141 11.60 10.26 22.51
CA ASN A 141 10.60 11.16 21.97
C ASN A 141 9.52 10.45 21.12
N ALA A 142 9.42 9.12 21.19
CA ALA A 142 8.36 8.39 20.49
C ALA A 142 6.97 8.77 21.04
N SER A 143 6.00 8.88 20.14
CA SER A 143 4.59 9.01 20.51
C SER A 143 4.10 7.75 21.24
N SER A 144 3.24 7.90 22.23
CA SER A 144 2.50 6.78 22.84
C SER A 144 1.57 6.06 21.85
N LEU A 145 1.27 6.70 20.72
CA LEU A 145 0.48 6.16 19.62
C LEU A 145 1.34 5.54 18.50
N SER A 146 2.64 5.32 18.73
CA SER A 146 3.53 4.68 17.76
C SER A 146 3.04 3.28 17.38
N VAL A 147 2.97 3.01 16.08
CA VAL A 147 2.55 1.71 15.52
C VAL A 147 3.73 0.86 15.03
N HIS A 148 4.98 1.30 15.21
CA HIS A 148 6.14 0.43 15.00
C HIS A 148 6.12 -0.87 15.81
N PRO A 149 5.63 -0.91 17.07
CA PRO A 149 5.56 -2.16 17.84
C PRO A 149 4.68 -3.25 17.22
N THR A 150 3.79 -2.91 16.28
CA THR A 150 2.85 -3.87 15.67
C THR A 150 3.37 -4.51 14.39
N GLY A 151 4.48 -3.97 13.87
CA GLY A 151 5.08 -4.36 12.60
C GLY A 151 4.37 -3.81 11.35
N MET A 152 3.41 -2.89 11.50
CA MET A 152 2.69 -2.27 10.37
C MET A 152 3.36 -0.98 9.84
N ALA A 153 4.41 -0.49 10.51
CA ALA A 153 5.08 0.76 10.18
C ALA A 153 6.45 0.56 9.52
N VAL A 154 6.83 1.50 8.66
CA VAL A 154 8.14 1.58 8.01
C VAL A 154 8.57 3.03 7.89
N ASP A 155 9.87 3.29 8.11
CA ASP A 155 10.48 4.60 7.82
C ASP A 155 11.36 4.51 6.58
N PHE A 156 11.27 5.49 5.69
CA PHE A 156 12.13 5.63 4.53
C PHE A 156 13.01 6.87 4.61
N ARG A 157 14.30 6.73 4.29
CA ARG A 157 15.19 7.87 4.11
C ARG A 157 14.64 8.80 3.03
N ARG A 158 14.66 10.10 3.30
CA ARG A 158 14.36 11.09 2.27
C ARG A 158 15.58 11.27 1.35
N SER A 159 15.43 10.93 0.07
CA SER A 159 16.48 11.13 -0.95
C SER A 159 16.87 12.61 -1.09
N ASN A 160 18.08 12.90 -1.57
CA ASN A 160 18.49 14.24 -1.97
C ASN A 160 18.06 14.59 -3.41
N SER A 161 17.77 13.58 -4.24
CA SER A 161 17.22 13.77 -5.58
C SER A 161 15.79 14.31 -5.51
N SER A 162 15.55 15.48 -6.11
CA SER A 162 14.21 16.05 -6.22
C SER A 162 13.27 15.14 -7.01
N VAL A 163 13.77 14.48 -8.06
CA VAL A 163 12.99 13.51 -8.86
C VAL A 163 12.50 12.37 -7.99
N CYS A 164 13.40 11.72 -7.26
CA CYS A 164 13.06 10.61 -6.39
C CYS A 164 12.14 11.02 -5.23
N ARG A 165 12.40 12.17 -4.60
CA ARG A 165 11.54 12.70 -3.54
C ARG A 165 10.13 12.99 -4.04
N ASN A 166 10.00 13.74 -5.14
CA ASN A 166 8.69 14.12 -5.69
C ASN A 166 7.90 12.87 -6.10
N TRP A 167 8.58 11.87 -6.66
CA TRP A 167 7.98 10.59 -6.98
C TRP A 167 7.44 9.88 -5.74
N LEU A 168 8.27 9.74 -4.69
CA LEU A 168 7.85 9.07 -3.46
C LEU A 168 6.71 9.83 -2.77
N GLU A 169 6.80 11.16 -2.69
CA GLU A 169 5.75 12.00 -2.10
C GLU A 169 4.42 11.86 -2.82
N SER A 170 4.44 11.91 -4.16
CA SER A 170 3.24 11.74 -4.97
C SER A 170 2.65 10.34 -4.84
N THR A 171 3.52 9.33 -4.69
CA THR A 171 3.12 7.94 -4.48
C THR A 171 2.44 7.72 -3.15
N LEU A 172 3.04 8.24 -2.08
CA LEU A 172 2.48 8.13 -0.74
C LEU A 172 1.15 8.87 -0.63
N LEU A 173 1.03 10.08 -1.18
CA LEU A 173 -0.23 10.83 -1.22
C LEU A 173 -1.33 10.05 -1.93
N TYR A 174 -1.03 9.43 -3.07
CA TYR A 174 -2.00 8.62 -3.80
C TYR A 174 -2.46 7.38 -3.01
N LEU A 175 -1.55 6.72 -2.28
CA LEU A 175 -1.91 5.57 -1.45
C LEU A 175 -2.65 5.99 -0.16
N GLU A 176 -2.39 7.19 0.37
CA GLU A 176 -3.25 7.81 1.39
C GLU A 176 -4.66 8.06 0.83
N GLU A 177 -4.79 8.57 -0.40
CA GLU A 177 -6.07 8.77 -1.08
C GLU A 177 -6.85 7.47 -1.28
N ALA A 178 -6.14 6.39 -1.58
CA ALA A 178 -6.71 5.06 -1.70
C ALA A 178 -7.10 4.44 -0.34
N GLY A 179 -6.77 5.08 0.79
CA GLY A 179 -7.10 4.61 2.13
C GLY A 179 -6.36 3.36 2.56
N VAL A 180 -5.16 3.11 2.01
CA VAL A 180 -4.37 1.89 2.29
C VAL A 180 -3.17 2.13 3.19
N LEU A 181 -2.85 3.40 3.49
CA LEU A 181 -1.78 3.78 4.41
C LEU A 181 -1.98 5.21 4.93
N GLU A 182 -1.18 5.58 5.91
CA GLU A 182 -0.91 6.96 6.32
C GLU A 182 0.58 7.25 6.15
N ALA A 183 0.94 8.45 5.67
CA ALA A 183 2.30 8.86 5.42
C ALA A 183 2.58 10.27 5.96
N THR A 184 3.62 10.38 6.79
CA THR A 184 4.07 11.65 7.35
C THR A 184 5.50 11.94 6.93
N ARG A 185 5.76 13.16 6.46
CA ARG A 185 7.10 13.67 6.18
C ARG A 185 7.68 14.28 7.44
N GLU A 186 8.61 13.56 8.04
CA GLU A 186 9.30 13.99 9.25
C GLU A 186 10.43 14.97 8.93
N ARG A 187 10.62 15.94 9.83
CA ARG A 187 11.59 17.03 9.62
C ARG A 187 12.96 16.74 10.24
N ARG A 188 13.01 16.06 11.40
CA ARG A 188 14.24 15.88 12.19
C ARG A 188 14.27 14.51 12.89
N PRO A 189 15.12 13.57 12.43
CA PRO A 189 15.84 13.60 11.15
C PRO A 189 14.86 13.56 9.96
N PRO A 190 15.24 14.02 8.76
CA PRO A 190 14.34 13.99 7.62
C PRO A 190 14.12 12.58 7.06
N HIS A 191 12.89 12.08 7.18
CA HIS A 191 12.46 10.78 6.64
C HIS A 191 10.96 10.80 6.35
N PHE A 192 10.45 9.74 5.72
CA PHE A 192 9.03 9.47 5.63
C PHE A 192 8.68 8.39 6.63
N HIS A 193 7.72 8.65 7.51
CA HIS A 193 7.07 7.65 8.34
C HIS A 193 5.83 7.15 7.62
N VAL A 194 5.67 5.84 7.46
CA VAL A 194 4.54 5.24 6.76
C VAL A 194 3.93 4.13 7.62
N ALA A 195 2.64 4.26 7.92
CA ALA A 195 1.84 3.21 8.53
C ALA A 195 0.98 2.56 7.44
N VAL A 196 1.33 1.33 7.02
CA VAL A 196 0.54 0.58 6.03
C VAL A 196 -0.62 -0.08 6.76
N PHE A 197 -1.81 -0.06 6.15
CA PHE A 197 -2.97 -0.78 6.66
C PHE A 197 -3.04 -2.15 5.98
N PRO A 198 -2.62 -3.25 6.64
CA PRO A 198 -2.29 -4.50 5.95
C PRO A 198 -3.44 -5.07 5.10
N ASP A 199 -4.62 -5.24 5.67
CA ASP A 199 -5.77 -5.84 4.97
C ASP A 199 -6.23 -4.95 3.80
N GLN A 200 -6.24 -3.63 3.99
CA GLN A 200 -6.61 -2.64 2.99
C GLN A 200 -5.60 -2.64 1.83
N TYR A 201 -4.31 -2.69 2.14
CA TYR A 201 -3.25 -2.73 1.14
C TYR A 201 -3.20 -4.07 0.38
N GLY A 202 -3.37 -5.19 1.09
CA GLY A 202 -3.49 -6.52 0.49
C GLY A 202 -4.66 -6.58 -0.50
N GLY A 203 -5.86 -6.19 -0.07
CA GLY A 203 -7.03 -6.13 -0.95
C GLY A 203 -6.87 -5.12 -2.10
N TYR A 204 -6.15 -4.02 -1.90
CA TYR A 204 -5.81 -3.09 -2.98
C TYR A 204 -4.94 -3.76 -4.05
N VAL A 205 -3.91 -4.49 -3.64
CA VAL A 205 -3.03 -5.24 -4.54
C VAL A 205 -3.81 -6.31 -5.30
N GLU A 206 -4.68 -7.07 -4.64
CA GLU A 206 -5.51 -8.10 -5.29
C GLU A 206 -6.41 -7.51 -6.37
N ARG A 207 -7.06 -6.36 -6.09
CA ARG A 207 -7.87 -5.66 -7.09
C ARG A 207 -7.05 -5.22 -8.30
N LEU A 208 -5.85 -4.70 -8.09
CA LEU A 208 -4.95 -4.33 -9.20
C LEU A 208 -4.62 -5.54 -10.08
N LEU A 209 -4.23 -6.67 -9.46
CA LEU A 209 -3.86 -7.89 -10.18
C LEU A 209 -5.06 -8.53 -10.91
N SER A 210 -6.25 -8.46 -10.34
CA SER A 210 -7.48 -8.94 -11.01
C SER A 210 -7.89 -8.06 -12.20
N SER A 211 -7.43 -6.81 -12.24
CA SER A 211 -7.79 -5.85 -13.28
C SER A 211 -6.87 -5.92 -14.51
N SER A 212 -5.62 -6.37 -14.35
CA SER A 212 -4.64 -6.51 -15.44
C SER A 212 -4.99 -7.63 -16.42
N SER A 213 -5.77 -8.63 -15.99
CA SER A 213 -6.26 -9.71 -16.87
C SER A 213 -7.36 -9.28 -17.84
N ARG A 214 -7.82 -8.02 -17.80
CA ARG A 214 -8.76 -7.45 -18.78
C ARG A 214 -8.01 -6.70 -19.88
N THR A 215 -7.54 -7.44 -20.88
CA THR A 215 -7.11 -6.87 -22.17
C THR A 215 -8.23 -6.03 -22.77
N GLY A 216 -7.97 -4.74 -23.05
CA GLY A 216 -8.90 -3.84 -23.76
C GLY A 216 -9.61 -2.79 -22.89
N SER A 217 -9.07 -2.43 -21.73
CA SER A 217 -9.62 -1.32 -20.93
C SER A 217 -9.03 0.04 -21.34
N THR A 218 -9.87 1.09 -21.34
CA THR A 218 -9.44 2.48 -21.56
C THR A 218 -9.67 3.32 -20.31
N HIS A 219 -8.83 4.33 -20.10
CA HIS A 219 -8.99 5.33 -19.05
C HIS A 219 -9.22 6.72 -19.65
N ILE A 220 -10.28 7.41 -19.20
CA ILE A 220 -10.49 8.83 -19.54
C ILE A 220 -9.81 9.67 -18.47
N VAL A 221 -8.76 10.39 -18.87
CA VAL A 221 -7.97 11.27 -18.00
C VAL A 221 -8.89 12.30 -17.34
N ARG A 222 -8.79 12.43 -16.02
CA ARG A 222 -9.53 13.37 -15.20
C ARG A 222 -8.64 14.51 -14.74
N ASN A 223 -9.26 15.58 -14.22
CA ASN A 223 -8.52 16.65 -13.57
C ASN A 223 -7.68 16.09 -12.42
N GLY A 224 -6.38 16.38 -12.43
CA GLY A 224 -5.43 15.89 -11.43
C GLY A 224 -4.76 14.56 -11.77
N ASP A 225 -5.17 13.89 -12.86
CA ASP A 225 -4.47 12.68 -13.30
C ASP A 225 -3.09 13.00 -13.87
N SER A 226 -2.18 12.05 -13.66
CA SER A 226 -0.89 11.98 -14.32
C SER A 226 -0.72 10.58 -14.89
N LEU A 227 0.14 10.41 -15.91
CA LEU A 227 0.46 9.08 -16.45
C LEU A 227 0.89 8.13 -15.34
N TRP A 228 1.58 8.67 -14.34
CA TRP A 228 2.00 7.94 -13.17
C TRP A 228 0.82 7.42 -12.33
N ARG A 229 -0.13 8.30 -11.98
CA ARG A 229 -1.30 7.92 -11.16
C ARG A 229 -2.15 6.87 -11.89
N ILE A 230 -2.30 7.02 -13.20
CA ILE A 230 -3.03 6.09 -14.05
C ILE A 230 -2.31 4.75 -14.12
N ALA A 231 -1.00 4.77 -14.40
CA ALA A 231 -0.21 3.54 -14.48
C ALA A 231 -0.29 2.73 -13.18
N GLN A 232 -0.21 3.39 -12.03
CA GLN A 232 -0.40 2.73 -10.72
C GLN A 232 -1.80 2.16 -10.54
N PHE A 233 -2.83 2.97 -10.83
CA PHE A 233 -4.22 2.56 -10.66
C PHE A 233 -4.56 1.30 -11.47
N TYR A 234 -3.91 1.11 -12.62
CA TYR A 234 -4.15 -0.05 -13.48
C TYR A 234 -3.03 -1.11 -13.43
N GLY A 235 -2.06 -0.97 -12.53
CA GLY A 235 -0.98 -1.95 -12.37
C GLY A 235 -0.06 -2.08 -13.59
N THR A 236 0.18 -0.99 -14.33
CA THR A 236 1.15 -0.90 -15.43
C THR A 236 2.25 0.11 -15.09
N SER A 237 3.22 0.30 -15.99
CA SER A 237 4.25 1.33 -15.88
C SER A 237 3.92 2.56 -16.73
N VAL A 238 4.50 3.71 -16.34
CA VAL A 238 4.43 4.92 -17.18
C VAL A 238 5.02 4.65 -18.57
N SER A 239 6.06 3.81 -18.66
CA SER A 239 6.68 3.44 -19.94
C SER A 239 5.71 2.68 -20.83
N GLU A 240 5.10 1.61 -20.33
CA GLU A 240 4.11 0.82 -21.08
C GLU A 240 2.88 1.66 -21.44
N LEU A 241 2.41 2.52 -20.53
CA LEU A 241 1.29 3.42 -20.81
C LEU A 241 1.64 4.44 -21.90
N LYS A 242 2.87 4.98 -21.88
CA LYS A 242 3.38 5.88 -22.92
C LYS A 242 3.51 5.18 -24.26
N GLU A 243 4.04 3.97 -24.27
CA GLU A 243 4.22 3.16 -25.46
C GLU A 243 2.87 2.81 -26.11
N ALA A 244 1.93 2.29 -25.31
CA ALA A 244 0.57 1.94 -25.76
C ALA A 244 -0.19 3.14 -26.34
N ASN A 245 0.13 4.36 -25.90
CA ASN A 245 -0.56 5.59 -26.31
C ASN A 245 0.29 6.52 -27.18
N ARG A 246 1.50 6.11 -27.58
CA ARG A 246 2.45 6.91 -28.38
C ARG A 246 2.78 8.28 -27.77
N ILE A 247 2.85 8.36 -26.45
CA ILE A 247 3.13 9.59 -25.71
C ILE A 247 4.64 9.73 -25.50
N ARG A 248 5.25 10.78 -26.06
CA ARG A 248 6.70 11.04 -25.92
C ARG A 248 7.08 11.74 -24.60
N GLY A 249 6.19 12.57 -24.05
CA GLY A 249 6.39 13.30 -22.79
C GLY A 249 5.54 12.77 -21.64
N ASP A 250 5.29 13.58 -20.62
CA ASP A 250 4.45 13.21 -19.47
C ASP A 250 3.12 13.97 -19.42
N ARG A 251 2.89 14.80 -20.44
CA ARG A 251 1.68 15.62 -20.55
C ARG A 251 0.50 14.76 -21.00
N ILE A 252 -0.52 14.74 -20.17
CA ILE A 252 -1.87 14.28 -20.50
C ILE A 252 -2.87 15.38 -20.21
N VAL A 253 -4.01 15.35 -20.88
CA VAL A 253 -5.06 16.37 -20.72
C VAL A 253 -6.37 15.73 -20.27
N PRO A 254 -7.13 16.36 -19.36
CA PRO A 254 -8.47 15.91 -19.01
C PRO A 254 -9.33 15.66 -20.25
N GLY A 255 -10.04 14.54 -20.27
CA GLY A 255 -10.82 14.06 -21.43
C GLY A 255 -10.03 13.21 -22.42
N GLN A 256 -8.70 13.14 -22.32
CA GLN A 256 -7.88 12.24 -23.14
C GLN A 256 -8.20 10.78 -22.81
N VAL A 257 -8.40 9.95 -23.83
CA VAL A 257 -8.59 8.50 -23.65
C VAL A 257 -7.23 7.82 -23.79
N LEU A 258 -6.82 7.09 -22.75
CA LEU A 258 -5.63 6.25 -22.75
C LEU A 258 -6.03 4.79 -22.89
N SER A 259 -5.42 4.10 -23.86
CA SER A 259 -5.40 2.65 -23.92
C SER A 259 -4.56 2.12 -22.78
N LEU A 260 -5.14 1.27 -21.94
CA LEU A 260 -4.40 0.64 -20.87
C LEU A 260 -3.75 -0.62 -21.45
N PRO A 261 -2.41 -0.72 -21.46
CA PRO A 261 -1.77 -1.98 -21.79
C PRO A 261 -2.24 -3.02 -20.77
N GLY A 262 -2.51 -4.25 -21.24
CA GLY A 262 -2.67 -5.37 -20.32
C GLY A 262 -1.39 -5.47 -19.49
N GLY A 263 -1.53 -5.45 -18.16
CA GLY A 263 -0.37 -5.57 -17.27
C GLY A 263 0.34 -6.91 -17.50
N PRO A 264 1.63 -7.03 -17.15
CA PRO A 264 2.37 -8.28 -17.22
C PRO A 264 1.75 -9.39 -16.34
#